data_AF-A0A925H2L6-F1
#
_entry.id   AF-A0A925H2L6-F1
#
_cell.length_a   1.000
_cell.length_b   1.000
_cell.length_c   1.000
_cell.angle_alpha   90.00
_cell.angle_beta   90.00
_cell.angle_gamma   90.00
#
_symmetry.space_group_name_H-M   'P 1'
#
loop_
_entity.id
_entity.type
_entity.pdbx_description
1 polymer ?
#
loop_
_entity_poly.entity_id
_entity_poly.type
_entity_poly.pdbx_seq_one_letter_code
_entity_poly.pdbx_strand_id
1 'polypeptide(L)'
;GEPAVTENRIAKGSAVMLGWAASHALFHPGSPELERKLVRAVLGDLPSPYSCDSAIVYRLAAPEADHYFLMNDDEPKLVILDTKAYRYTSVADPVTGEKLEMGAPIALEGYSARWLRFGK
;
A
#
# COMPACT_ATOMS: atom_id res chain seq x y z
N GLY A 1 -32.14 12.58 -5.81
CA GLY A 1 -30.68 12.43 -5.96
C GLY A 1 -30.42 11.24 -6.84
N GLU A 2 -29.48 11.35 -7.78
CA GLU A 2 -29.08 10.23 -8.65
C GLU A 2 -27.99 9.39 -7.98
N PRO A 3 -27.90 8.08 -8.26
CA PRO A 3 -26.91 7.21 -7.62
C PRO A 3 -25.49 7.56 -8.11
N ALA A 4 -24.63 8.02 -7.21
CA ALA A 4 -23.24 8.35 -7.52
C ALA A 4 -22.31 7.12 -7.64
N VAL A 5 -22.76 5.94 -7.16
CA VAL A 5 -22.06 4.65 -7.27
C VAL A 5 -23.11 3.56 -7.40
N THR A 6 -22.95 2.65 -8.35
CA THR A 6 -23.81 1.46 -8.50
C THR A 6 -22.98 0.20 -8.65
N GLU A 7 -23.43 -0.91 -8.08
CA GLU A 7 -22.78 -2.22 -8.18
C GLU A 7 -23.75 -3.25 -8.79
N ASN A 8 -23.27 -4.07 -9.72
CA ASN A 8 -23.98 -5.24 -10.24
C ASN A 8 -23.15 -6.51 -9.99
N ARG A 9 -23.76 -7.55 -9.41
CA ARG A 9 -23.10 -8.81 -9.09
C ARG A 9 -23.66 -9.96 -9.94
N ILE A 10 -22.77 -10.72 -10.57
CA ILE A 10 -23.12 -11.93 -11.33
C ILE A 10 -22.27 -13.09 -10.82
N ALA A 11 -22.91 -14.08 -10.20
CA ALA A 11 -22.25 -15.16 -9.48
C ALA A 11 -21.20 -14.61 -8.47
N LYS A 12 -19.92 -14.92 -8.66
CA LYS A 12 -18.81 -14.44 -7.81
C LYS A 12 -18.17 -13.15 -8.31
N GLY A 13 -18.59 -12.63 -9.47
CA GLY A 13 -18.07 -11.41 -10.05
C GLY A 13 -18.88 -10.17 -9.66
N SER A 14 -18.24 -9.01 -9.70
CA SER A 14 -18.87 -7.72 -9.47
C SER A 14 -18.40 -6.69 -10.50
N ALA A 15 -19.29 -5.80 -10.91
CA ALA A 15 -19.01 -4.62 -11.72
C ALA A 15 -19.51 -3.37 -10.98
N VAL A 16 -18.62 -2.42 -10.75
CA VAL A 16 -18.90 -1.16 -10.05
C VAL A 16 -18.80 0.00 -11.05
N MET A 17 -19.84 0.82 -11.12
CA MET A 17 -19.89 2.03 -11.92
C MET A 17 -19.85 3.25 -11.00
N LEU A 18 -18.90 4.15 -11.28
CA LEU A 18 -18.75 5.42 -10.57
C LEU A 18 -19.42 6.51 -11.40
N GLY A 19 -20.51 7.08 -10.91
CA GLY A 19 -21.24 8.18 -11.54
C GLY A 19 -20.59 9.55 -11.36
N TRP A 20 -19.30 9.58 -10.99
CA TRP A 20 -18.50 10.78 -10.78
C TRP A 20 -17.11 10.57 -11.36
N ALA A 21 -16.46 11.66 -11.78
CA ALA A 21 -15.14 11.62 -12.41
C ALA A 21 -14.02 11.36 -11.39
N ALA A 22 -13.98 10.16 -10.82
CA ALA A 22 -13.07 9.79 -9.73
C ALA A 22 -11.59 10.00 -10.08
N SER A 23 -11.17 9.63 -11.29
CA SER A 23 -9.80 9.81 -11.76
C SER A 23 -9.37 11.28 -11.82
N HIS A 24 -10.28 12.18 -12.19
CA HIS A 24 -10.01 13.62 -12.22
C HIS A 24 -10.03 14.21 -10.81
N ALA A 25 -11.04 13.86 -10.02
CA ALA A 25 -11.23 14.39 -8.66
C ALA A 25 -10.16 13.91 -7.66
N LEU A 26 -9.50 12.78 -7.94
CA LEU A 26 -8.47 12.16 -7.09
C LEU A 26 -7.12 12.05 -7.81
N PHE A 27 -6.86 12.89 -8.82
CA PHE A 27 -5.58 12.88 -9.53
C PHE A 27 -4.39 13.24 -8.60
N HIS A 28 -4.64 14.08 -7.60
CA HIS A 28 -3.71 14.37 -6.52
C HIS A 28 -4.32 13.94 -5.19
N PRO A 29 -3.49 13.54 -4.20
CA PRO A 29 -3.95 13.29 -2.85
C PRO A 29 -4.49 14.59 -2.23
N GLY A 30 -5.33 14.44 -1.20
CA GLY A 30 -5.82 15.58 -0.41
C GLY A 30 -7.33 15.59 -0.20
N SER A 31 -8.03 14.52 -0.60
CA SER A 31 -9.47 14.36 -0.35
C SER A 31 -9.74 13.04 0.38
N PRO A 32 -9.38 12.91 1.68
CA PRO A 32 -9.41 11.63 2.39
C PRO A 32 -10.79 10.96 2.40
N GLU A 33 -11.86 11.76 2.40
CA GLU A 33 -13.22 11.23 2.33
C GLU A 33 -13.55 10.60 0.98
N LEU A 34 -13.18 11.25 -0.13
CA LEU A 34 -13.39 10.73 -1.48
C LEU A 34 -12.47 9.54 -1.77
N GLU A 35 -11.22 9.59 -1.29
CA GLU A 35 -10.27 8.49 -1.38
C GLU A 35 -10.82 7.24 -0.65
N ARG A 36 -11.28 7.39 0.60
CA ARG A 36 -11.93 6.30 1.34
C ARG A 36 -13.18 5.79 0.64
N LYS A 37 -13.99 6.68 0.07
CA LYS A 37 -15.19 6.30 -0.69
C LYS A 37 -14.84 5.48 -1.93
N LEU A 38 -13.79 5.86 -2.67
CA LEU A 38 -13.29 5.10 -3.82
C LEU A 38 -12.78 3.73 -3.40
N VAL A 39 -11.91 3.67 -2.38
CA VAL A 39 -11.38 2.40 -1.84
C VAL A 39 -12.51 1.49 -1.43
N ARG A 40 -13.50 1.99 -0.68
CA ARG A 40 -14.66 1.21 -0.25
C ARG A 40 -15.51 0.72 -1.42
N ALA A 41 -15.71 1.55 -2.44
CA ALA A 41 -16.49 1.18 -3.62
C ALA A 41 -15.82 0.08 -4.44
N VAL A 42 -14.49 0.09 -4.56
CA VAL A 42 -13.74 -0.84 -5.41
C VAL A 42 -13.34 -2.12 -4.68
N LEU A 43 -12.84 -2.00 -3.45
CA LEU A 43 -12.30 -3.13 -2.68
C LEU A 43 -13.31 -3.70 -1.66
N GLY A 44 -14.40 -2.99 -1.37
CA GLY A 44 -15.40 -3.43 -0.40
C GLY A 44 -14.80 -3.59 1.00
N ASP A 45 -14.89 -4.81 1.54
CA ASP A 45 -14.34 -5.19 2.84
C ASP A 45 -12.94 -5.82 2.76
N LEU A 46 -12.32 -5.88 1.57
CA LEU A 46 -10.98 -6.46 1.43
C LEU A 46 -9.93 -5.58 2.10
N PRO A 47 -9.26 -6.05 3.17
CA PRO A 47 -8.23 -5.26 3.83
C PRO A 47 -6.93 -5.31 3.01
N SER A 48 -6.19 -4.20 3.00
CA SER A 48 -4.79 -4.25 2.56
C SER A 48 -4.01 -5.19 3.49
N PRO A 49 -3.18 -6.10 2.96
CA PRO A 49 -2.47 -7.08 3.79
C PRO A 49 -1.21 -6.50 4.47
N TYR A 50 -0.84 -5.26 4.15
CA TYR A 50 0.17 -4.45 4.84
C TYR A 50 -0.24 -2.96 4.79
N SER A 51 0.43 -2.12 5.57
CA SER A 51 0.26 -0.66 5.55
C SER A 51 1.57 0.03 5.88
N CYS A 52 1.78 1.21 5.32
CA CYS A 52 2.90 2.08 5.62
C CYS A 52 2.40 3.50 5.43
N ASP A 53 2.41 4.28 6.51
CA ASP A 53 1.99 5.67 6.41
C ASP A 53 3.11 6.49 5.78
N SER A 54 2.73 7.45 4.94
CA SER A 54 3.63 8.43 4.32
C SER A 54 4.67 7.86 3.34
N ALA A 55 4.51 6.62 2.85
CA ALA A 55 5.32 6.10 1.75
C ALA A 55 4.50 5.18 0.83
N ILE A 56 4.87 5.16 -0.44
CA ILE A 56 4.30 4.20 -1.41
C ILE A 56 5.04 2.87 -1.23
N VAL A 57 4.29 1.78 -1.05
CA VAL A 57 4.89 0.46 -0.84
C VAL A 57 4.33 -0.55 -1.81
N TYR A 58 5.22 -1.25 -2.51
CA TYR A 58 4.87 -2.46 -3.27
C TYR A 58 5.52 -3.68 -2.64
N ARG A 59 4.80 -4.80 -2.69
CA ARG A 59 5.28 -6.11 -2.24
C ARG A 59 5.36 -7.08 -3.40
N LEU A 60 6.51 -7.72 -3.55
CA LEU A 60 6.70 -8.91 -4.37
C LEU A 60 6.87 -10.13 -3.47
N ALA A 61 5.88 -11.03 -3.47
CA ALA A 61 5.94 -12.24 -2.68
C ALA A 61 6.75 -13.34 -3.37
N ALA A 62 7.63 -14.02 -2.63
CA ALA A 62 8.35 -15.21 -3.10
C ALA A 62 8.38 -16.31 -2.02
N PRO A 63 8.70 -17.57 -2.35
CA PRO A 63 8.65 -18.68 -1.38
C PRO A 63 9.46 -18.44 -0.11
N GLU A 64 10.70 -17.97 -0.25
CA GLU A 64 11.66 -17.84 0.88
C GLU A 64 11.66 -16.46 1.54
N ALA A 65 11.18 -15.44 0.83
CA ALA A 65 11.12 -14.08 1.32
C ALA A 65 10.15 -13.23 0.52
N ASP A 66 9.59 -12.23 1.17
CA ASP A 66 8.89 -11.17 0.47
C ASP A 66 9.81 -9.95 0.33
N HIS A 67 9.61 -9.21 -0.75
CA HIS A 67 10.40 -8.02 -1.06
C HIS A 67 9.48 -6.81 -1.03
N TYR A 68 9.81 -5.84 -0.20
CA TYR A 68 9.09 -4.58 -0.09
C TYR A 68 9.94 -3.48 -0.72
N PHE A 69 9.33 -2.71 -1.61
CA PHE A 69 9.91 -1.53 -2.23
C PHE A 69 9.18 -0.32 -1.65
N LEU A 70 9.86 0.42 -0.79
CA LEU A 70 9.35 1.62 -0.15
C LEU A 70 9.85 2.82 -0.93
N MET A 71 8.94 3.59 -1.54
CA MET A 71 9.27 4.79 -2.30
C MET A 71 8.89 6.03 -1.50
N ASN A 72 9.82 6.98 -1.50
CA ASN A 72 9.65 8.31 -0.97
C ASN A 72 9.78 9.32 -2.10
N ASP A 73 8.70 10.03 -2.40
CA ASP A 73 8.61 11.10 -3.39
C ASP A 73 8.62 12.51 -2.75
N ASP A 74 9.09 12.60 -1.50
CA ASP A 74 9.09 13.80 -0.67
C ASP A 74 10.44 13.95 0.08
N GLU A 75 10.52 14.89 1.03
CA GLU A 75 11.65 15.06 1.95
C GLU A 75 11.99 13.77 2.73
N PRO A 76 13.23 13.62 3.22
CA PRO A 76 13.65 12.46 4.01
C PRO A 76 12.74 12.24 5.23
N LYS A 77 12.37 10.98 5.50
CA LYS A 77 11.47 10.62 6.60
C LYS A 77 11.74 9.24 7.17
N LEU A 78 11.19 9.01 8.36
CA LEU A 78 11.10 7.69 8.98
C LEU A 78 9.69 7.15 8.79
N VAL A 79 9.58 5.90 8.36
CA VAL A 79 8.29 5.22 8.17
C VAL A 79 8.25 3.90 8.92
N ILE A 80 7.05 3.43 9.24
CA ILE A 80 6.84 2.12 9.85
C ILE A 80 6.03 1.28 8.86
N LEU A 81 6.62 0.16 8.44
CA LEU A 81 5.91 -0.85 7.65
C LEU A 81 5.22 -1.83 8.59
N ASP A 82 3.89 -1.78 8.62
CA ASP A 82 3.05 -2.77 9.29
C ASP A 82 2.70 -3.91 8.32
N THR A 83 3.27 -5.08 8.57
CA THR A 83 3.03 -6.29 7.77
C THR A 83 1.79 -7.08 8.23
N LYS A 84 1.04 -6.55 9.20
CA LYS A 84 -0.21 -7.06 9.76
C LYS A 84 -0.13 -8.52 10.17
N ALA A 85 -0.74 -9.42 9.39
CA ALA A 85 -0.79 -10.84 9.67
C ALA A 85 0.46 -11.60 9.21
N TYR A 86 1.28 -11.01 8.33
CA TYR A 86 2.52 -11.66 7.91
C TYR A 86 3.52 -11.71 9.06
N ARG A 87 4.21 -12.85 9.16
CA ARG A 87 5.25 -13.12 10.14
C ARG A 87 6.53 -13.38 9.37
N TYR A 88 7.58 -12.69 9.76
CA TYR A 88 8.89 -12.76 9.14
C TYR A 88 9.94 -13.02 10.21
N THR A 89 11.00 -13.71 9.84
CA THR A 89 12.11 -14.08 10.71
C THR A 89 13.26 -13.08 10.63
N SER A 90 13.35 -12.33 9.54
CA SER A 90 14.44 -11.38 9.28
C SER A 90 14.02 -10.27 8.33
N VAL A 91 14.66 -9.11 8.45
CA VAL A 91 14.59 -8.01 7.49
C VAL A 91 15.99 -7.50 7.21
N ALA A 92 16.32 -7.32 5.93
CA ALA A 92 17.60 -6.79 5.51
C ALA A 92 17.49 -6.03 4.19
N ASP A 93 18.41 -5.10 3.97
CA ASP A 93 18.69 -4.55 2.65
C ASP A 93 19.50 -5.61 1.86
N PRO A 94 18.96 -6.12 0.73
CA PRO A 94 19.63 -7.16 -0.04
C PRO A 94 20.79 -6.65 -0.89
N VAL A 95 20.93 -5.33 -1.08
CA VAL A 95 22.05 -4.72 -1.82
C VAL A 95 23.24 -4.53 -0.90
N THR A 96 23.03 -3.97 0.29
CA THR A 96 24.11 -3.65 1.24
C THR A 96 24.38 -4.76 2.26
N GLY A 97 23.41 -5.65 2.48
CA GLY A 97 23.45 -6.66 3.54
C GLY A 97 23.15 -6.11 4.94
N GLU A 98 22.81 -4.83 5.06
CA GLU A 98 22.39 -4.20 6.32
C GLU A 98 21.18 -4.95 6.88
N LYS A 99 21.27 -5.36 8.15
CA LYS A 99 20.16 -5.98 8.87
C LYS A 99 19.42 -4.93 9.67
N LEU A 100 18.10 -4.95 9.59
CA LEU A 100 17.25 -4.06 10.35
C LEU A 100 16.56 -4.86 11.47
N GLU A 101 16.16 -4.17 12.52
CA GLU A 101 15.28 -4.75 13.54
C GLU A 101 13.85 -4.81 13.00
N MET A 102 13.16 -5.93 13.25
CA MET A 102 11.80 -6.14 12.78
C MET A 102 10.85 -5.12 13.43
N GLY A 103 10.09 -4.38 12.62
CA GLY A 103 9.15 -3.35 13.10
C GLY A 103 9.81 -2.03 13.53
N ALA A 104 11.14 -1.91 13.43
CA ALA A 104 11.81 -0.64 13.67
C ALA A 104 11.48 0.37 12.57
N PRO A 105 11.50 1.69 12.87
CA PRO A 105 11.36 2.73 11.86
C PRO A 105 12.43 2.60 10.77
N ILE A 106 11.99 2.70 9.51
CA ILE A 106 12.83 2.61 8.32
C ILE A 106 13.12 4.02 7.84
N ALA A 107 14.39 4.39 7.78
CA ALA A 107 14.82 5.63 7.16
C ALA A 107 14.72 5.53 5.63
N LEU A 108 14.02 6.50 5.04
CA LEU A 108 13.93 6.71 3.61
C LEU A 108 14.57 8.05 3.26
N GLU A 109 15.54 8.00 2.34
CA GLU A 109 16.10 9.20 1.73
C GLU A 109 15.03 9.93 0.92
N GLY A 110 15.20 11.24 0.75
CA GLY A 110 14.28 12.05 -0.04
C GLY A 110 14.33 11.67 -1.52
N TYR A 111 13.17 11.66 -2.18
CA TYR A 111 13.05 11.37 -3.63
C TYR A 111 13.76 10.07 -4.06
N SER A 112 13.68 9.03 -3.23
CA SER A 112 14.42 7.78 -3.38
C SER A 112 13.54 6.57 -3.04
N ALA A 113 14.08 5.36 -3.20
CA ALA A 113 13.43 4.12 -2.83
C ALA A 113 14.36 3.22 -2.03
N ARG A 114 13.79 2.49 -1.06
CA ARG A 114 14.50 1.46 -0.30
C ARG A 114 13.89 0.10 -0.58
N TRP A 115 14.76 -0.86 -0.88
CA TRP A 115 14.38 -2.26 -1.08
C TRP A 115 14.72 -3.06 0.17
N LEU A 116 13.71 -3.68 0.78
CA LEU A 116 13.88 -4.54 1.95
C LEU A 116 13.40 -5.96 1.65
N ARG A 117 14.24 -6.93 1.98
CA ARG A 117 13.93 -8.37 1.91
C ARG A 117 13.52 -8.86 3.29
N PHE A 118 12.29 -9.35 3.40
CA PHE A 118 11.72 -9.94 4.60
C PHE A 118 11.72 -11.48 4.47
N GLY A 119 12.62 -12.14 5.21
CA GLY A 119 12.72 -13.60 5.23
C GLY A 119 11.57 -14.24 5.99
N LYS A 120 11.05 -15.36 5.47
CA LYS A 120 9.98 -16.14 6.12
C LYS A 120 10.52 -17.14 7.15
#